data_AF-A0A0B4FU24-F1
#
_entry.id   AF-A0A0B4FU24-F1
#
_cell.length_a   1.000
_cell.length_b   1.000
_cell.length_c   1.000
_cell.angle_alpha   90.00
_cell.angle_beta   90.00
_cell.angle_gamma   90.00
#
_symmetry.space_group_name_H-M   'P 1'
#
loop_
_entity.id
_entity.type
_entity.pdbx_description
1 polymer ?
#
loop_
_entity_poly.entity_id
_entity_poly.type
_entity_poly.pdbx_seq_one_letter_code
_entity_poly.pdbx_strand_id
1 'polypeptide(L)'
;MGSWKAQILNSSATYKRAIQTGDFSKIQDDKSKYSDKDLKSMANDFPEVKVVMEDQATHHSGITDEYQSVTDDLESGHADKPTAIERVKAQGERMKAESIANIDASTQRVLALIEGLPEDQQQRAADFWDALGNGFMLFWSTILTQVERIFEFVVEWLSQVWEQVKAAWQTVKGVWTQIWAWLQGLLS
;
A
#
# COMPACT_ATOMS: atom_id res chain seq x y z
N MET A 1 -26.91 10.17 -11.68
CA MET A 1 -25.57 10.81 -11.65
C MET A 1 -24.96 10.72 -10.25
N GLY A 2 -24.52 9.56 -9.76
CA GLY A 2 -23.96 9.51 -8.39
C GLY A 2 -23.37 8.21 -7.85
N SER A 3 -23.11 7.17 -8.66
CA SER A 3 -22.58 5.90 -8.13
C SER A 3 -21.06 5.87 -7.99
N TRP A 4 -20.33 6.36 -8.99
CA TRP A 4 -18.89 6.12 -9.08
C TRP A 4 -18.05 6.97 -8.11
N LYS A 5 -18.39 8.26 -7.91
CA LYS A 5 -17.67 9.12 -6.96
C LYS A 5 -17.78 8.60 -5.53
N ALA A 6 -18.99 8.19 -5.15
CA ALA A 6 -19.26 7.61 -3.83
C ALA A 6 -18.51 6.28 -3.64
N GLN A 7 -18.42 5.44 -4.67
CA GLN A 7 -17.61 4.22 -4.65
C GLN A 7 -16.15 4.53 -4.33
N ILE A 8 -15.50 5.42 -5.09
CA ILE A 8 -14.08 5.76 -4.88
C ILE A 8 -13.83 6.31 -3.47
N LEU A 9 -14.70 7.20 -3.00
CA LEU A 9 -14.58 7.76 -1.65
C LEU A 9 -14.78 6.70 -0.55
N ASN A 10 -15.71 5.76 -0.75
CA ASN A 10 -15.94 4.65 0.18
C ASN A 10 -14.77 3.67 0.23
N SER A 11 -14.16 3.37 -0.92
CA SER A 11 -12.96 2.52 -0.98
C SER A 11 -11.78 3.19 -0.29
N SER A 12 -11.52 4.47 -0.59
CA SER A 12 -10.51 5.27 0.10
C SER A 12 -10.72 5.30 1.62
N ALA A 13 -11.95 5.52 2.08
CA ALA A 13 -12.27 5.46 3.52
C ALA A 13 -12.03 4.07 4.13
N THR A 14 -12.33 3.01 3.38
CA THR A 14 -12.08 1.62 3.81
C THR A 14 -10.57 1.35 3.94
N TYR A 15 -9.76 1.77 2.97
CA TYR A 15 -8.31 1.59 2.99
C TYR A 15 -7.65 2.34 4.15
N LYS A 16 -8.04 3.60 4.36
CA LYS A 16 -7.53 4.41 5.48
C LYS A 16 -7.89 3.79 6.82
N ARG A 17 -9.13 3.32 6.99
CA ARG A 17 -9.54 2.60 8.20
C ARG A 17 -8.69 1.37 8.42
N ALA A 18 -8.47 0.55 7.38
CA ALA A 18 -7.68 -0.67 7.49
C ALA A 18 -6.24 -0.38 7.95
N ILE A 19 -5.60 0.66 7.43
CA ILE A 19 -4.25 1.08 7.86
C ILE A 19 -4.26 1.57 9.31
N GLN A 20 -5.28 2.33 9.71
CA GLN A 20 -5.39 2.84 11.09
C GLN A 20 -5.60 1.74 12.11
N THR A 21 -6.44 0.74 11.80
CA THR A 21 -6.84 -0.30 12.75
C THR A 21 -6.04 -1.59 12.62
N GLY A 22 -5.28 -1.77 11.54
CA GLY A 22 -4.65 -3.04 11.18
C GLY A 22 -5.66 -4.10 10.67
N ASP A 23 -6.91 -3.72 10.43
CA ASP A 23 -7.98 -4.66 10.04
C ASP A 23 -8.27 -4.57 8.54
N PHE A 24 -7.75 -5.55 7.81
CA PHE A 24 -7.90 -5.68 6.35
C PHE A 24 -8.99 -6.67 5.93
N SER A 25 -9.77 -7.23 6.88
CA SER A 25 -10.78 -8.26 6.61
C SER A 25 -11.75 -7.88 5.50
N LYS A 26 -12.28 -6.65 5.56
CA LYS A 26 -13.20 -6.13 4.54
C LYS A 26 -12.60 -6.11 3.14
N ILE A 27 -11.29 -5.89 3.00
CA ILE A 27 -10.59 -5.87 1.71
C ILE A 27 -10.29 -7.30 1.25
N GLN A 28 -9.97 -8.21 2.17
CA GLN A 28 -9.73 -9.63 1.89
C GLN A 28 -11.00 -10.36 1.43
N ASP A 29 -12.15 -9.98 1.97
CA ASP A 29 -13.45 -10.54 1.58
C ASP A 29 -13.93 -9.99 0.23
N ASP A 30 -13.44 -8.82 -0.18
CA ASP A 30 -13.83 -8.14 -1.42
C ASP A 30 -13.03 -8.67 -2.62
N LYS A 31 -13.48 -9.82 -3.13
CA LYS A 31 -12.92 -10.41 -4.34
C LYS A 31 -13.28 -9.55 -5.55
N SER A 32 -12.26 -9.17 -6.33
CA SER A 32 -12.46 -8.54 -7.63
C SER A 32 -13.46 -9.35 -8.47
N LYS A 33 -14.52 -8.69 -8.93
CA LYS A 33 -15.48 -9.25 -9.89
C LYS A 33 -14.92 -9.31 -11.32
N TYR A 34 -13.73 -8.74 -11.55
CA TYR A 34 -13.07 -8.67 -12.86
C TYR A 34 -12.00 -9.75 -13.00
N SER A 35 -11.98 -10.39 -14.17
CA SER A 35 -10.90 -11.31 -14.53
C SER A 35 -9.63 -10.55 -14.90
N ASP A 36 -8.48 -11.23 -14.91
CA ASP A 36 -7.21 -10.65 -15.38
C ASP A 36 -7.32 -10.06 -16.78
N LYS A 37 -8.11 -10.71 -17.66
CA LYS A 37 -8.36 -10.21 -19.01
C LYS A 37 -9.13 -8.89 -19.00
N ASP A 38 -10.12 -8.76 -18.12
CA ASP A 38 -10.89 -7.52 -17.98
C ASP A 38 -10.01 -6.40 -17.44
N LEU A 39 -9.19 -6.68 -16.43
CA LEU A 39 -8.26 -5.70 -15.84
C LEU A 39 -7.21 -5.22 -16.86
N LYS A 40 -6.68 -6.13 -17.70
CA LYS A 40 -5.79 -5.75 -18.82
C LYS A 40 -6.50 -4.87 -19.84
N SER A 41 -7.74 -5.19 -20.19
CA SER A 41 -8.54 -4.34 -21.08
C SER A 41 -8.74 -2.95 -20.47
N MET A 42 -9.10 -2.87 -19.19
CA MET A 42 -9.29 -1.61 -18.49
C MET A 42 -8.00 -0.80 -18.35
N ALA A 43 -6.85 -1.46 -18.18
CA ALA A 43 -5.55 -0.81 -18.16
C ALA A 43 -5.22 -0.14 -19.52
N ASN A 44 -5.64 -0.76 -20.63
CA ASN A 44 -5.51 -0.16 -21.97
C ASN A 44 -6.53 0.96 -22.21
N ASP A 45 -7.74 0.82 -21.67
CA ASP A 45 -8.81 1.83 -21.80
C ASP A 45 -8.52 3.07 -20.95
N PHE A 46 -7.86 2.91 -19.79
CA PHE A 46 -7.63 3.94 -18.77
C PHE A 46 -6.18 3.95 -18.26
N PRO A 47 -5.19 4.21 -19.13
CA PRO A 47 -3.77 4.17 -18.75
C PRO A 47 -3.41 5.17 -17.64
N GLU A 48 -4.07 6.33 -17.59
CA GLU A 48 -3.82 7.35 -16.56
C GLU A 48 -4.26 6.89 -15.15
N VAL A 49 -5.32 6.08 -15.04
CA VAL A 49 -5.75 5.49 -13.76
C VAL A 49 -4.67 4.55 -13.23
N LYS A 50 -4.07 3.77 -14.13
CA LYS A 50 -2.93 2.90 -13.80
C LYS A 50 -1.71 3.70 -13.35
N VAL A 51 -1.38 4.79 -14.03
CA VAL A 51 -0.27 5.67 -13.63
C VAL A 51 -0.46 6.19 -12.22
N VAL A 52 -1.68 6.58 -11.82
CA VAL A 52 -1.95 7.00 -10.43
C VAL A 52 -1.67 5.86 -9.44
N MET A 53 -2.00 4.61 -9.78
CA MET A 53 -1.68 3.46 -8.94
C MET A 53 -0.17 3.18 -8.86
N GLU A 54 0.56 3.32 -9.97
CA GLU A 54 2.02 3.17 -10.00
C GLU A 54 2.73 4.25 -9.17
N ASP A 55 2.25 5.49 -9.24
CA ASP A 55 2.73 6.58 -8.39
C ASP A 55 2.44 6.29 -6.91
N GLN A 56 1.22 5.83 -6.61
CA GLN A 56 0.82 5.46 -5.26
C GLN A 56 1.75 4.35 -4.72
N ALA A 57 2.02 3.31 -5.50
CA ALA A 57 2.91 2.22 -5.14
C ALA A 57 4.37 2.69 -4.96
N THR A 58 4.84 3.59 -5.83
CA THR A 58 6.19 4.17 -5.76
C THR A 58 6.39 4.94 -4.45
N HIS A 59 5.41 5.76 -4.07
CA HIS A 59 5.46 6.47 -2.80
C HIS A 59 5.47 5.52 -1.60
N HIS A 60 4.63 4.48 -1.63
CA HIS A 60 4.63 3.45 -0.58
C HIS A 60 5.96 2.67 -0.51
N SER A 61 6.64 2.45 -1.64
CA SER A 61 7.99 1.87 -1.64
C SER A 61 8.99 2.80 -0.97
N GLY A 62 8.93 4.11 -1.27
CA GLY A 62 9.79 5.11 -0.64
C GLY A 62 9.66 5.13 0.88
N ILE A 63 8.43 5.11 1.42
CA ILE A 63 8.24 5.09 2.88
C ILE A 63 8.72 3.77 3.52
N THR A 64 8.69 2.64 2.81
CA THR A 64 9.30 1.39 3.31
C THR A 64 10.82 1.47 3.31
N ASP A 65 11.43 2.09 2.30
CA ASP A 65 12.88 2.28 2.23
C ASP A 65 13.37 3.20 3.35
N GLU A 66 12.63 4.28 3.64
CA GLU A 66 12.92 5.15 4.79
C GLU A 66 12.87 4.38 6.12
N TYR A 67 11.90 3.50 6.30
CA TYR A 67 11.82 2.70 7.52
C TYR A 67 12.97 1.70 7.61
N GLN A 68 13.30 1.01 6.52
CA GLN A 68 14.46 0.13 6.51
C GLN A 68 15.74 0.89 6.88
N SER A 69 15.93 2.10 6.36
CA SER A 69 17.07 2.96 6.71
C SER A 69 17.11 3.27 8.21
N VAL A 70 15.97 3.53 8.87
CA VAL A 70 15.93 3.74 10.32
C VAL A 70 16.39 2.50 11.08
N THR A 71 15.98 1.31 10.67
CA THR A 71 16.42 0.07 11.33
C THR A 71 17.89 -0.25 11.07
N ASP A 72 18.38 0.01 9.86
CA ASP A 72 19.79 -0.18 9.49
C ASP A 72 20.71 0.78 10.27
N ASP A 73 20.26 2.03 10.47
CA ASP A 73 20.94 3.03 11.32
C ASP A 73 20.99 2.62 12.79
N LEU A 74 19.90 2.05 13.31
CA LEU A 74 19.83 1.59 14.71
C LEU A 74 20.78 0.41 14.96
N GLU A 75 20.86 -0.53 14.02
CA GLU A 75 21.79 -1.66 14.09
C GLU A 75 23.24 -1.18 14.06
N SER A 76 23.59 -0.40 13.04
CA SER A 76 24.97 0.06 12.80
C SER A 76 25.45 1.04 13.85
N GLY A 77 24.55 1.86 14.40
CA GLY A 77 24.81 2.77 15.51
C GLY A 77 24.86 2.11 16.88
N HIS A 78 24.64 0.79 16.97
CA HIS A 78 24.58 0.03 18.22
C HIS A 78 23.59 0.63 19.24
N ALA A 79 22.41 1.05 18.75
CA ALA A 79 21.40 1.66 19.59
C ALA A 79 20.97 0.72 20.73
N ASP A 80 20.69 1.30 21.90
CA ASP A 80 20.12 0.57 23.01
C ASP A 80 18.63 0.25 22.77
N LYS A 81 18.10 -0.67 23.58
CA LYS A 81 16.71 -1.13 23.49
C LYS A 81 15.70 0.02 23.55
N PRO A 82 15.77 0.95 24.52
CA PRO A 82 14.83 2.08 24.59
C PRO A 82 14.84 2.94 23.33
N THR A 83 16.02 3.31 22.82
CA THR A 83 16.16 4.14 21.62
C THR A 83 15.59 3.43 20.39
N ALA A 84 15.88 2.13 20.24
CA ALA A 84 15.36 1.35 19.13
C ALA A 84 13.83 1.23 19.17
N ILE A 85 13.23 0.94 20.34
CA ILE A 85 11.77 0.90 20.51
C ILE A 85 11.14 2.23 20.13
N GLU A 86 11.68 3.35 20.61
CA GLU A 86 11.16 4.68 20.33
C GLU A 86 11.20 4.99 18.83
N ARG A 87 12.37 4.79 18.19
CA ARG A 87 12.56 5.16 16.77
C ARG A 87 11.78 4.26 15.83
N VAL A 88 11.72 2.95 16.09
CA VAL A 88 10.93 2.00 15.28
C VAL A 88 9.44 2.30 15.42
N LYS A 89 8.95 2.55 16.64
CA LYS A 89 7.56 2.95 16.85
C LYS A 89 7.22 4.26 16.12
N ALA A 90 8.07 5.29 16.28
CA ALA A 90 7.85 6.57 15.64
C ALA A 90 7.82 6.45 14.10
N GLN A 91 8.71 5.65 13.53
CA GLN A 91 8.76 5.42 12.09
C GLN A 91 7.56 4.60 11.59
N GLY A 92 7.08 3.62 12.36
CA GLY A 92 5.85 2.89 12.04
C GLY A 92 4.61 3.79 12.03
N GLU A 93 4.46 4.70 12.99
CA GLU A 93 3.36 5.66 13.01
C GLU A 93 3.47 6.67 11.85
N ARG A 94 4.69 7.12 11.53
CA ARG A 94 4.96 7.98 10.37
C ARG A 94 4.56 7.29 9.05
N MET A 95 4.96 6.04 8.87
CA MET A 95 4.61 5.24 7.69
C MET A 95 3.09 5.11 7.51
N LYS A 96 2.34 4.85 8.59
CA LYS A 96 0.87 4.81 8.55
C LYS A 96 0.28 6.16 8.13
N ALA A 97 0.76 7.26 8.71
CA ALA A 97 0.28 8.60 8.39
C ALA A 97 0.56 8.99 6.93
N GLU A 98 1.77 8.72 6.43
CA GLU A 98 2.16 9.01 5.05
C GLU A 98 1.41 8.12 4.04
N SER A 99 1.20 6.84 4.36
CA SER A 99 0.36 5.94 3.55
C SER A 99 -1.08 6.48 3.41
N ILE A 100 -1.68 6.98 4.49
CA ILE A 100 -3.01 7.59 4.48
C ILE A 100 -3.03 8.88 3.64
N ALA A 101 -2.04 9.75 3.81
CA ALA A 101 -1.94 10.98 3.04
C ALA A 101 -1.78 10.71 1.54
N ASN A 102 -0.99 9.69 1.18
CA ASN A 102 -0.81 9.25 -0.20
C ASN A 102 -2.10 8.67 -0.81
N ILE A 103 -2.88 7.91 -0.03
CA ILE A 103 -4.21 7.45 -0.46
C ILE A 103 -5.13 8.64 -0.72
N ASP A 104 -5.14 9.65 0.14
CA ASP A 104 -5.96 10.86 -0.05
C ASP A 104 -5.54 11.62 -1.32
N ALA A 105 -4.24 11.82 -1.54
CA ALA A 105 -3.72 12.47 -2.75
C ALA A 105 -4.06 11.69 -4.02
N SER A 106 -3.89 10.36 -4.00
CA SER A 106 -4.20 9.50 -5.15
C SER A 106 -5.71 9.46 -5.42
N THR A 107 -6.53 9.45 -4.37
CA THR A 107 -8.00 9.54 -4.46
C THR A 107 -8.42 10.85 -5.15
N GLN A 108 -7.83 11.99 -4.78
CA GLN A 108 -8.14 13.27 -5.41
C GLN A 108 -7.75 13.28 -6.89
N ARG A 109 -6.56 12.75 -7.21
CA ARG A 109 -6.08 12.65 -8.59
C ARG A 109 -7.01 11.79 -9.45
N VAL A 110 -7.40 10.60 -8.96
CA VAL A 110 -8.26 9.70 -9.75
C VAL A 110 -9.68 10.23 -9.91
N LEU A 111 -10.23 10.92 -8.89
CA LEU A 111 -11.53 11.60 -9.00
C LEU A 111 -11.51 12.64 -10.12
N ALA A 112 -10.46 13.47 -10.18
CA ALA A 112 -10.31 14.48 -11.22
C ALA A 112 -10.14 13.87 -12.61
N LEU A 113 -9.36 12.77 -12.73
CA LEU A 113 -9.19 12.05 -13.99
C LEU A 113 -10.53 11.48 -14.49
N ILE A 114 -11.26 10.78 -13.64
CA ILE A 114 -12.52 10.12 -14.03
C ILE A 114 -13.61 11.15 -14.32
N GLU A 115 -13.66 12.27 -13.61
CA GLU A 115 -14.59 13.36 -13.90
C GLU A 115 -14.38 13.98 -15.29
N GLY A 116 -13.15 13.93 -15.81
CA GLY A 116 -12.82 14.38 -17.16
C GLY A 116 -13.20 13.40 -18.28
N LEU A 117 -13.60 12.17 -17.96
CA LEU A 117 -13.98 11.15 -18.96
C LEU A 117 -15.43 11.32 -19.43
N PRO A 118 -15.77 10.81 -20.63
CA PRO A 118 -17.16 10.66 -21.07
C PRO A 118 -18.03 9.94 -20.04
N GLU A 119 -19.27 10.38 -19.83
CA GLU A 119 -20.14 9.86 -18.75
C GLU A 119 -20.32 8.34 -18.78
N ASP A 120 -20.36 7.74 -19.97
CA ASP A 120 -20.49 6.30 -20.19
C ASP A 120 -19.23 5.50 -19.83
N GLN A 121 -18.08 6.16 -19.66
CA GLN A 121 -16.82 5.54 -19.26
C GLN A 121 -16.50 5.69 -17.76
N GLN A 122 -17.10 6.66 -17.08
CA GLN A 122 -16.73 7.03 -15.71
C GLN A 122 -16.87 5.88 -14.71
N GLN A 123 -17.95 5.11 -14.81
CA GLN A 123 -18.19 3.97 -13.91
C GLN A 123 -17.16 2.85 -14.14
N ARG A 124 -16.80 2.58 -15.40
CA ARG A 124 -15.82 1.54 -15.74
C ARG A 124 -14.40 1.91 -15.26
N ALA A 125 -14.03 3.19 -15.36
CA ALA A 125 -12.77 3.69 -14.81
C ALA A 125 -12.73 3.64 -13.27
N ALA A 126 -13.86 3.93 -12.61
CA ALA A 126 -13.97 3.82 -11.16
C ALA A 126 -13.88 2.36 -10.69
N ASP A 127 -14.54 1.45 -11.39
CA ASP A 127 -14.42 0.01 -11.16
C ASP A 127 -12.98 -0.49 -11.31
N PHE A 128 -12.25 0.03 -12.31
CA PHE A 128 -10.84 -0.30 -12.49
C PHE A 128 -9.96 0.22 -11.34
N TRP A 129 -10.15 1.48 -10.93
CA TRP A 129 -9.45 2.05 -9.78
C TRP A 129 -9.67 1.22 -8.50
N ASP A 130 -10.91 0.82 -8.26
CA ASP A 130 -11.30 0.03 -7.08
C ASP A 130 -10.63 -1.36 -7.08
N ALA A 131 -10.61 -2.02 -8.24
CA ALA A 131 -9.93 -3.30 -8.39
C ALA A 131 -8.41 -3.18 -8.17
N LEU A 132 -7.79 -2.13 -8.69
CA LEU A 132 -6.37 -1.85 -8.44
C LEU A 132 -6.12 -1.54 -6.95
N GLY A 133 -6.97 -0.71 -6.34
CA GLY A 133 -6.85 -0.34 -4.93
C GLY A 133 -6.95 -1.55 -4.01
N ASN A 134 -7.95 -2.41 -4.22
CA ASN A 134 -8.11 -3.65 -3.45
C ASN A 134 -6.91 -4.56 -3.63
N GLY A 135 -6.45 -4.79 -4.86
CA GLY A 135 -5.27 -5.61 -5.14
C GLY A 135 -4.02 -5.09 -4.45
N PHE A 136 -3.75 -3.79 -4.55
CA PHE A 136 -2.62 -3.14 -3.89
C PHE A 136 -2.70 -3.27 -2.36
N MET A 137 -3.87 -3.01 -1.77
CA MET A 137 -4.04 -3.04 -0.32
C MET A 137 -3.87 -4.44 0.29
N LEU A 138 -4.11 -5.52 -0.48
CA LEU A 138 -3.79 -6.88 -0.05
C LEU A 138 -2.27 -7.08 0.09
N PHE A 139 -1.48 -6.63 -0.88
CA PHE A 139 -0.02 -6.66 -0.74
C PHE A 139 0.45 -5.74 0.40
N TRP A 140 -0.13 -4.55 0.51
CA TRP A 140 0.20 -3.60 1.55
C TRP A 140 -0.05 -4.14 2.96
N SER A 141 -1.14 -4.89 3.14
CA SER A 141 -1.42 -5.58 4.41
C SER A 141 -0.28 -6.52 4.82
N THR A 142 0.31 -7.23 3.86
CA THR A 142 1.43 -8.14 4.11
C THR A 142 2.68 -7.38 4.54
N ILE A 143 2.94 -6.21 3.95
CA ILE A 143 4.04 -5.32 4.33
C ILE A 143 3.83 -4.80 5.75
N LEU A 144 2.64 -4.30 6.08
CA LEU A 144 2.34 -3.80 7.42
C LEU A 144 2.44 -4.89 8.50
N THR A 145 2.06 -6.13 8.19
CA THR A 145 2.31 -7.27 9.09
C THR A 145 3.81 -7.49 9.35
N GLN A 146 4.68 -7.35 8.35
CA GLN A 146 6.12 -7.45 8.60
C GLN A 146 6.66 -6.27 9.42
N VAL A 147 6.11 -5.08 9.21
CA VAL A 147 6.42 -3.89 10.01
C VAL A 147 6.04 -4.08 11.48
N GLU A 148 4.87 -4.65 11.76
CA GLU A 148 4.44 -4.99 13.12
C GLU A 148 5.39 -6.01 13.75
N ARG A 149 5.80 -7.05 13.02
CA ARG A 149 6.81 -8.01 13.49
C ARG A 149 8.15 -7.38 13.81
N ILE A 150 8.62 -6.42 12.99
CA ILE A 150 9.85 -5.66 13.27
C ILE A 150 9.73 -4.96 14.63
N PHE A 151 8.60 -4.32 14.89
CA PHE A 151 8.35 -3.69 16.18
C PHE A 151 8.34 -4.71 17.33
N GLU A 152 7.69 -5.86 17.15
CA GLU A 152 7.68 -6.96 18.14
C GLU A 152 9.11 -7.45 18.44
N PHE A 153 9.93 -7.73 17.43
CA PHE A 153 11.32 -8.17 17.61
C PHE A 153 12.14 -7.17 18.42
N VAL A 154 11.95 -5.87 18.15
CA VAL A 154 12.65 -4.79 18.87
C VAL A 154 12.12 -4.63 20.30
N VAL A 155 10.82 -4.83 20.55
CA VAL A 155 10.25 -4.80 21.90
C VAL A 155 10.71 -5.99 22.73
N GLU A 156 10.74 -7.19 22.16
CA GLU A 156 11.23 -8.38 22.86
C GLU A 156 12.73 -8.29 23.14
N TRP A 157 13.50 -7.80 22.16
CA TRP A 157 14.95 -7.61 22.24
C TRP A 157 15.71 -8.90 22.58
N LEU A 158 15.32 -9.99 21.92
CA LEU A 158 16.03 -11.27 22.04
C LEU A 158 17.40 -11.20 21.35
N SER A 159 18.27 -12.17 21.64
CA SER A 159 19.51 -12.35 20.89
C SER A 159 19.20 -12.41 19.39
N GLN A 160 20.01 -11.73 18.57
CA GLN A 160 19.84 -11.67 17.10
C GLN A 160 18.62 -10.86 16.63
N VAL A 161 18.13 -9.89 17.40
CA VAL A 161 17.05 -8.97 16.99
C VAL A 161 17.25 -8.42 15.57
N TRP A 162 18.46 -7.98 15.24
CA TRP A 162 18.75 -7.38 13.93
C TRP A 162 18.71 -8.38 12.77
N GLU A 163 19.06 -9.65 13.01
CA GLU A 163 18.90 -10.69 11.98
C GLU A 163 17.42 -10.99 11.69
N GLN A 164 16.57 -10.94 12.72
CA GLN A 164 15.11 -11.07 12.55
C GLN A 164 14.52 -9.87 11.80
N VAL A 165 14.97 -8.65 12.13
CA VAL A 165 14.59 -7.42 11.41
C VAL A 165 15.02 -7.50 9.93
N LYS A 166 16.25 -7.93 9.64
CA LYS A 166 16.71 -8.15 8.25
C LYS A 166 15.84 -9.15 7.51
N ALA A 167 15.47 -10.27 8.14
CA ALA A 167 14.61 -11.28 7.53
C ALA A 167 13.20 -10.74 7.19
N ALA A 168 12.63 -9.92 8.07
CA ALA A 168 11.37 -9.22 7.80
C ALA A 168 11.50 -8.29 6.58
N TRP A 169 12.60 -7.52 6.47
CA TRP A 169 12.85 -6.67 5.31
C TRP A 169 13.07 -7.43 4.01
N GLN A 170 13.70 -8.61 4.05
CA GLN A 170 13.78 -9.47 2.86
C GLN A 170 12.38 -9.92 2.38
N THR A 171 11.48 -10.20 3.33
CA THR A 171 10.08 -10.50 3.00
C THR A 171 9.40 -9.28 2.37
N VAL A 172 9.55 -8.08 2.93
CA VAL A 172 9.02 -6.83 2.36
C VAL A 172 9.51 -6.60 0.93
N LYS A 173 10.82 -6.78 0.66
CA LYS A 173 11.39 -6.69 -0.70
C LYS A 173 10.77 -7.70 -1.67
N GLY A 174 10.53 -8.92 -1.19
CA GLY A 174 9.83 -9.96 -1.95
C GLY A 174 8.39 -9.57 -2.30
N VAL A 175 7.67 -8.91 -1.38
CA VAL A 175 6.31 -8.41 -1.64
C VAL A 175 6.35 -7.27 -2.66
N TRP A 176 7.29 -6.34 -2.57
CA TRP A 176 7.45 -5.28 -3.58
C TRP A 176 7.72 -5.82 -4.97
N THR A 177 8.57 -6.85 -5.07
CA THR A 177 8.81 -7.54 -6.35
C THR A 177 7.50 -8.07 -6.94
N GLN A 178 6.62 -8.64 -6.11
CA GLN A 178 5.31 -9.12 -6.55
C GLN A 178 4.36 -7.99 -6.96
N ILE A 179 4.32 -6.88 -6.21
CA ILE A 179 3.52 -5.70 -6.57
C ILE A 179 3.90 -5.21 -7.96
N TRP A 180 5.20 -5.05 -8.22
CA TRP A 180 5.67 -4.55 -9.52
C TRP A 180 5.42 -5.54 -10.65
N ALA A 181 5.63 -6.84 -10.42
CA ALA A 181 5.29 -7.87 -11.40
C ALA A 181 3.79 -7.88 -11.73
N TRP A 182 2.93 -7.70 -10.72
CA TRP A 182 1.48 -7.61 -10.91
C TRP A 182 1.08 -6.37 -11.72
N LEU A 183 1.58 -5.18 -11.35
CA LEU A 183 1.29 -3.93 -12.06
C LEU A 183 1.81 -3.95 -13.51
N GLN A 184 3.00 -4.50 -13.75
CA GLN A 184 3.56 -4.67 -15.09
C GLN A 184 2.80 -5.72 -15.90
N GLY A 185 2.31 -6.79 -15.26
CA GLY A 185 1.50 -7.83 -15.90
C GLY A 185 0.19 -7.30 -16.49
N LEU A 186 -0.31 -6.15 -16.00
CA LEU A 186 -1.48 -5.47 -16.55
C LEU A 186 -1.20 -4.75 -17.89
N LEU A 187 0.08 -4.59 -18.29
CA LEU A 187 0.51 -4.00 -19.58
C LEU A 187 0.79 -5.04 -20.68
N SER A 188 1.01 -6.30 -20.30
CA SER A 188 1.31 -7.41 -21.22
C SER A 188 0.05 -8.09 -21.73
#